data_AF-A0A1Q7J335-F1
#
_entry.id   AF-A0A1Q7J335-F1
#
_cell.length_a   1.000
_cell.length_b   1.000
_cell.length_c   1.000
_cell.angle_alpha   90.00
_cell.angle_beta   90.00
_cell.angle_gamma   90.00
#
_symmetry.space_group_name_H-M   'P 1'
#
loop_
_entity.id
_entity.type
_entity.pdbx_description
1 polymer ?
#
loop_
_entity_poly.entity_id
_entity_poly.type
_entity_poly.pdbx_seq_one_letter_code
_entity_poly.pdbx_strand_id
1 'polypeptide(L)'
;MTGGADMQDLPLPALLAAIAVVAALAYAGLARWNPHFFGPVLGAGLAGLFVIAWLIIDVRWQWNLLRQVRATHAQYAGKSWHDRHLAAEDGPVFAFIEKVRAKLPAPPARVFVVADAHYFRDRGAYHLYPYNVYFDPWSNSMPPPFAVRPGDYLVVYDRRGVQYDPSGQRLRWDGSAPIDAELLLVDTGAALFRMR
;
A
#
# COMPACT_ATOMS: atom_id res chain seq x y z
N MET A 1 2.63 2.56 -3.47
CA MET A 1 1.84 2.80 -4.68
C MET A 1 0.52 2.08 -4.49
N THR A 2 -0.60 2.79 -4.48
CA THR A 2 -1.92 2.15 -4.47
C THR A 2 -2.13 1.51 -5.84
N GLY A 3 -2.57 0.25 -5.89
CA GLY A 3 -2.81 -0.50 -7.14
C GLY A 3 -3.97 0.00 -8.01
N GLY A 4 -4.28 1.30 -7.98
CA GLY A 4 -5.08 1.99 -8.97
C GLY A 4 -4.14 2.95 -9.70
N ALA A 5 -4.12 2.90 -11.03
CA ALA A 5 -3.28 3.79 -11.82
C ALA A 5 -3.49 5.24 -11.38
N ASP A 6 -2.41 6.01 -11.13
CA ASP A 6 -2.41 7.41 -10.68
C ASP A 6 -3.32 8.34 -11.51
N MET A 7 -3.76 7.91 -12.70
CA MET A 7 -4.76 8.57 -13.54
C MET A 7 -6.22 8.46 -13.03
N GLN A 8 -6.49 7.79 -11.91
CA GLN A 8 -7.83 7.70 -11.29
C GLN A 8 -8.11 8.80 -10.24
N ASP A 9 -7.15 9.71 -9.99
CA ASP A 9 -7.25 10.76 -8.97
C ASP A 9 -8.01 12.03 -9.40
N LEU A 10 -8.51 12.11 -10.64
CA LEU A 10 -9.56 13.09 -10.92
C LEU A 10 -10.80 12.66 -10.12
N PRO A 11 -11.40 13.53 -9.29
CA PRO A 11 -12.61 13.23 -8.55
C PRO A 11 -13.81 13.24 -9.51
N LEU A 12 -13.74 12.42 -10.57
CA LEU A 12 -14.77 12.20 -11.59
C LEU A 12 -16.14 11.99 -10.96
N PRO A 13 -16.30 11.20 -9.87
CA PRO A 13 -17.59 11.08 -9.20
C PRO A 13 -18.11 12.40 -8.64
N ALA A 14 -17.26 13.22 -8.01
CA ALA A 14 -17.65 14.52 -7.47
C ALA A 14 -17.93 15.55 -8.57
N LEU A 15 -17.14 15.53 -9.64
CA LEU A 15 -17.34 16.39 -10.80
C LEU A 15 -18.66 16.06 -11.53
N LEU A 16 -18.95 14.76 -11.71
CA LEU A 16 -20.20 14.30 -12.30
C LEU A 16 -21.41 14.63 -11.41
N ALA A 17 -21.27 14.49 -10.09
CA ALA A 17 -22.30 14.90 -9.14
C ALA A 17 -22.56 16.42 -9.22
N ALA A 18 -21.51 17.24 -9.29
CA ALA A 18 -21.63 18.68 -9.44
C ALA A 18 -22.33 19.07 -10.76
N ILE A 19 -21.95 18.45 -11.87
CA ILE A 19 -22.59 18.66 -13.18
C ILE A 19 -24.07 18.27 -13.13
N ALA A 20 -24.40 17.13 -12.53
CA ALA A 20 -25.79 16.67 -12.39
C ALA A 20 -26.64 17.63 -11.53
N VAL A 21 -26.10 18.14 -10.43
CA VAL A 21 -26.78 19.13 -9.56
C VAL A 21 -27.03 20.43 -10.33
N VAL A 22 -26.02 20.96 -11.03
CA VAL A 22 -26.17 22.18 -11.83
C VAL A 22 -27.21 21.99 -12.94
N ALA A 23 -27.19 20.86 -13.63
CA ALA A 23 -28.19 20.54 -14.66
C ALA A 23 -29.61 20.43 -14.09
N ALA A 24 -29.77 19.80 -12.93
CA ALA A 24 -31.06 19.67 -12.25
C ALA A 24 -31.61 21.02 -11.78
N LEU A 25 -30.75 21.88 -11.22
CA LEU A 25 -31.13 23.24 -10.78
C LEU A 25 -31.49 24.13 -11.98
N ALA A 26 -30.73 24.07 -13.07
CA ALA A 26 -31.03 24.78 -14.29
C ALA A 26 -32.39 24.32 -14.86
N TYR A 27 -32.63 23.01 -14.92
CA TYR A 27 -33.90 22.44 -15.37
C TYR A 27 -35.07 22.90 -14.50
N ALA A 28 -34.94 22.80 -13.17
CA ALA A 28 -36.00 23.22 -12.24
C ALA A 28 -36.30 24.72 -12.33
N GLY A 29 -35.27 25.57 -12.48
CA GLY A 29 -35.43 27.01 -12.67
C GLY A 29 -36.13 27.37 -14.00
N LEU A 30 -35.73 26.72 -15.09
CA LEU A 30 -36.32 26.91 -16.41
C LEU A 30 -37.77 26.40 -16.48
N ALA A 31 -38.06 25.23 -15.91
CA ALA A 31 -39.41 24.66 -15.85
C ALA A 31 -40.38 25.51 -15.02
N ARG A 32 -39.88 26.20 -13.98
CA ARG A 32 -40.66 27.13 -13.14
C ARG A 32 -41.07 28.39 -13.88
N TRP A 33 -40.28 28.85 -14.87
CA TRP A 33 -40.55 30.07 -15.63
C TRP A 33 -41.43 29.87 -16.87
N ASN A 34 -41.49 28.66 -17.45
CA ASN A 34 -42.34 28.44 -18.62
C ASN A 34 -42.88 27.00 -18.73
N PRO A 35 -43.86 26.60 -17.90
CA PRO A 35 -44.29 25.20 -17.76
C PRO A 35 -44.87 24.59 -19.04
N HIS A 36 -45.36 25.41 -19.98
CA HIS A 36 -45.91 24.95 -21.26
C HIS A 36 -44.84 24.50 -22.26
N PHE A 37 -43.56 24.90 -22.09
CA PHE A 37 -42.45 24.48 -22.95
C PHE A 37 -41.80 23.16 -22.51
N PHE A 38 -42.00 22.75 -21.26
CA PHE A 38 -41.36 21.58 -20.64
C PHE A 38 -42.32 20.39 -20.56
N GLY A 39 -42.81 19.95 -21.72
CA GLY A 39 -43.69 18.78 -21.85
C GLY A 39 -42.97 17.43 -21.74
N PRO A 40 -43.71 16.31 -21.78
CA PRO A 40 -43.17 14.94 -21.62
C PRO A 40 -42.06 14.58 -22.63
N VAL A 41 -42.06 15.19 -23.82
CA VAL A 41 -41.02 15.00 -24.85
C VAL A 41 -39.65 15.52 -24.38
N LEU A 42 -39.62 16.67 -23.70
CA LEU A 42 -38.37 17.25 -23.20
C LEU A 42 -37.86 16.47 -21.98
N GLY A 43 -38.76 16.03 -21.09
CA GLY A 43 -38.42 15.13 -19.98
C GLY A 43 -37.85 13.79 -20.46
N ALA A 44 -38.44 13.18 -21.49
CA ALA A 44 -37.91 11.96 -22.11
C ALA A 44 -36.53 12.17 -22.76
N GLY A 45 -36.31 13.33 -23.40
CA GLY A 45 -35.01 13.70 -23.96
C GLY A 45 -33.92 13.82 -22.90
N LEU A 46 -34.22 14.44 -21.76
CA LEU A 46 -33.28 14.55 -20.63
C LEU A 46 -32.99 13.20 -19.98
N ALA A 47 -34.02 12.35 -19.81
CA ALA A 47 -33.81 10.99 -19.33
C ALA A 47 -32.93 10.18 -20.29
N GLY A 48 -33.16 10.31 -21.61
CA GLY A 48 -32.32 9.69 -22.62
C GLY A 48 -30.86 10.17 -22.56
N LEU A 49 -30.64 11.49 -22.45
CA LEU A 49 -29.30 12.07 -22.31
C LEU A 49 -28.60 11.56 -21.05
N PHE A 50 -29.32 11.48 -19.93
CA PHE A 50 -28.81 10.92 -18.69
C PHE A 50 -28.39 9.46 -18.85
N VAL A 51 -29.24 8.61 -19.43
CA VAL A 51 -28.93 7.19 -19.67
C VAL A 51 -27.71 7.05 -20.58
N ILE A 52 -27.60 7.85 -21.65
CA ILE A 52 -26.43 7.83 -22.54
C ILE A 52 -25.16 8.24 -21.78
N ALA A 53 -25.19 9.33 -21.01
CA ALA A 53 -24.05 9.76 -20.23
C ALA A 53 -23.63 8.70 -19.20
N TRP A 54 -24.60 8.08 -18.53
CA TRP A 54 -24.37 6.99 -17.59
C TRP A 54 -23.74 5.77 -18.27
N LEU A 55 -24.25 5.35 -19.43
CA LEU A 55 -23.70 4.23 -20.20
C LEU A 55 -22.26 4.50 -20.66
N ILE A 56 -21.93 5.72 -21.09
CA ILE A 56 -20.57 6.10 -21.49
C ILE A 56 -19.61 5.95 -20.30
N ILE A 57 -20.03 6.41 -19.12
CA ILE A 57 -19.25 6.26 -17.88
C ILE A 57 -19.09 4.77 -17.55
N ASP A 58 -20.18 4.00 -17.53
CA ASP A 58 -20.16 2.58 -17.19
C ASP A 58 -19.25 1.78 -18.12
N VAL A 59 -19.32 2.01 -19.44
CA VAL A 59 -18.42 1.37 -20.42
C VAL A 59 -16.95 1.67 -20.13
N ARG A 60 -16.62 2.92 -19.75
CA ARG A 60 -15.24 3.28 -19.35
C ARG A 60 -14.81 2.51 -18.10
N TRP A 61 -15.69 2.37 -17.10
CA TRP A 61 -15.42 1.59 -15.90
C TRP A 61 -15.22 0.10 -16.21
N GLN A 62 -16.11 -0.50 -17.00
CA GLN A 62 -16.00 -1.90 -17.45
C GLN A 62 -14.70 -2.14 -18.23
N TRP A 63 -14.30 -1.20 -19.09
CA TRP A 63 -13.04 -1.30 -19.82
C TRP A 63 -11.83 -1.26 -18.89
N ASN A 64 -11.82 -0.38 -17.89
CA ASN A 64 -10.76 -0.32 -16.89
C ASN A 64 -10.69 -1.61 -16.06
N LEU A 65 -11.84 -2.11 -15.64
CA LEU A 65 -11.94 -3.36 -14.89
C LEU A 65 -11.38 -4.53 -15.70
N LEU A 66 -11.77 -4.67 -16.97
CA LEU A 66 -11.26 -5.73 -17.84
C LEU A 66 -9.74 -5.64 -18.03
N ARG A 67 -9.18 -4.43 -18.16
CA ARG A 67 -7.73 -4.25 -18.22
C ARG A 67 -7.04 -4.69 -16.93
N GLN A 68 -7.56 -4.28 -15.77
CA GLN A 68 -7.03 -4.67 -14.46
C GLN A 68 -7.12 -6.19 -14.27
N VAL A 69 -8.28 -6.80 -14.56
CA VAL A 69 -8.47 -8.25 -14.47
C VAL A 69 -7.47 -8.99 -15.35
N ARG A 70 -7.25 -8.56 -16.60
CA ARG A 70 -6.24 -9.19 -17.47
C ARG A 70 -4.83 -9.08 -16.90
N ALA A 71 -4.46 -7.90 -16.38
CA ALA A 71 -3.14 -7.70 -15.78
C ALA A 71 -2.95 -8.57 -14.52
N THR A 72 -3.91 -8.55 -13.59
CA THR A 72 -3.89 -9.37 -12.37
C THR A 72 -3.92 -10.85 -12.71
N HIS A 73 -4.71 -11.28 -13.69
CA HIS A 73 -4.74 -12.66 -14.14
C HIS A 73 -3.38 -13.09 -14.72
N ALA A 74 -2.77 -12.28 -15.60
CA ALA A 74 -1.45 -12.57 -16.13
C ALA A 74 -0.37 -12.64 -15.03
N GLN A 75 -0.49 -11.82 -13.99
CA GLN A 75 0.48 -11.77 -12.89
C GLN A 75 0.31 -12.92 -11.89
N TYR A 76 -0.91 -13.35 -11.58
CA TYR A 76 -1.19 -14.24 -10.43
C TYR A 76 -1.91 -15.56 -10.77
N ALA A 77 -2.52 -15.71 -11.95
CA ALA A 77 -3.27 -16.92 -12.29
C ALA A 77 -2.36 -18.16 -12.34
N GLY A 78 -2.89 -19.30 -11.88
CA GLY A 78 -2.18 -20.57 -11.85
C GLY A 78 -1.04 -20.69 -10.83
N LYS A 79 -0.59 -19.59 -10.22
CA LYS A 79 0.48 -19.58 -9.21
C LYS A 79 0.01 -20.10 -7.86
N SER A 80 0.92 -20.77 -7.15
CA SER A 80 0.73 -21.16 -5.74
C SER A 80 0.64 -19.92 -4.84
N TRP A 81 0.23 -20.09 -3.58
CA TRP A 81 0.20 -18.97 -2.63
C TRP A 81 1.56 -18.29 -2.48
N HIS A 82 2.63 -19.08 -2.39
CA HIS A 82 4.00 -18.57 -2.25
C HIS A 82 4.48 -17.86 -3.52
N ASP A 83 4.26 -18.46 -4.70
CA ASP A 83 4.64 -17.84 -5.97
C ASP A 83 3.87 -16.56 -6.27
N ARG A 84 2.62 -16.43 -5.76
CA ARG A 84 1.86 -15.19 -5.83
C ARG A 84 2.49 -14.09 -5.00
N HIS A 85 3.00 -14.40 -3.81
CA HIS A 85 3.70 -13.43 -2.97
C HIS A 85 5.02 -13.01 -3.60
N LEU A 86 5.80 -13.95 -4.14
CA LEU A 86 7.03 -13.62 -4.88
C LEU A 86 6.78 -12.78 -6.13
N ALA A 87 5.63 -12.96 -6.78
CA ALA A 87 5.24 -12.19 -7.95
C ALA A 87 4.59 -10.84 -7.64
N ALA A 88 4.28 -10.55 -6.38
CA ALA A 88 3.69 -9.29 -5.95
C ALA A 88 4.73 -8.16 -5.97
N GLU A 89 4.27 -6.92 -5.87
CA GLU A 89 5.13 -5.73 -5.79
C GLU A 89 6.10 -5.81 -4.59
N ASP A 90 5.67 -6.41 -3.48
CA ASP A 90 6.48 -6.66 -2.29
C ASP A 90 7.20 -8.01 -2.29
N GLY A 91 7.29 -8.69 -3.43
CA GLY A 91 7.93 -10.01 -3.56
C GLY A 91 9.36 -10.09 -3.00
N PRO A 92 10.24 -9.10 -3.24
CA PRO A 92 11.57 -9.06 -2.64
C PRO A 92 11.54 -8.98 -1.10
N VAL A 93 10.61 -8.19 -0.52
CA VAL A 93 10.42 -8.12 0.93
C VAL A 93 9.96 -9.47 1.47
N PHE A 94 8.96 -10.09 0.83
CA PHE A 94 8.46 -11.40 1.22
C PHE A 94 9.57 -12.46 1.22
N ALA A 95 10.36 -12.54 0.15
CA ALA A 95 11.49 -13.47 0.03
C ALA A 95 12.54 -13.26 1.13
N PHE A 96 12.84 -12.00 1.47
CA PHE A 96 13.76 -11.68 2.56
C PHE A 96 13.18 -12.08 3.92
N ILE A 97 11.90 -11.79 4.17
CA ILE A 97 11.24 -12.17 5.44
C ILE A 97 11.19 -13.68 5.62
N GLU A 98 11.04 -14.48 4.56
CA GLU A 98 11.16 -15.93 4.67
C GLU A 98 12.54 -16.39 5.16
N LYS A 99 13.61 -15.77 4.66
CA LYS A 99 14.98 -16.01 5.14
C LYS A 99 15.13 -15.58 6.61
N VAL A 100 14.53 -14.46 7.00
CA VAL A 100 14.48 -13.99 8.40
C VAL A 100 13.77 -15.02 9.29
N ARG A 101 12.59 -15.50 8.89
CA ARG A 101 11.80 -16.48 9.65
C ARG A 101 12.58 -17.78 9.89
N ALA A 102 13.42 -18.20 8.94
CA ALA A 102 14.27 -19.36 9.09
C ALA A 102 15.41 -19.18 10.13
N LYS A 103 15.73 -17.94 10.51
CA LYS A 103 16.76 -17.60 11.51
C LYS A 103 16.17 -17.23 12.88
N LEU A 104 14.90 -16.85 12.93
CA LEU A 104 14.23 -16.51 14.18
C LEU A 104 13.91 -17.78 15.00
N PRO A 105 13.93 -17.69 16.34
CA PRO A 105 13.41 -18.74 17.20
C PRO A 105 11.89 -18.87 17.01
N ALA A 106 11.28 -19.95 17.51
CA ALA A 106 9.82 -20.08 17.49
C ALA A 106 9.13 -18.89 18.21
N PRO A 107 7.94 -18.43 17.74
CA PRO A 107 7.19 -17.39 18.42
C PRO A 107 6.84 -17.76 19.88
N PRO A 108 6.73 -16.78 20.80
CA PRO A 108 6.84 -15.33 20.56
C PRO A 108 8.28 -14.81 20.71
N ALA A 109 8.73 -14.03 19.73
CA ALA A 109 9.95 -13.24 19.79
C ALA A 109 9.65 -11.78 19.41
N ARG A 110 10.35 -10.83 20.04
CA ARG A 110 10.20 -9.39 19.73
C ARG A 110 11.05 -9.05 18.52
N VAL A 111 10.41 -8.54 17.47
CA VAL A 111 11.07 -8.20 16.21
C VAL A 111 10.73 -6.76 15.85
N PHE A 112 11.72 -5.92 15.69
CA PHE A 112 11.57 -4.56 15.18
C PHE A 112 11.77 -4.57 13.67
N VAL A 113 10.91 -3.90 12.92
CA VAL A 113 11.01 -3.79 11.46
C VAL A 113 11.20 -2.34 11.07
N VAL A 114 12.27 -2.06 10.32
CA VAL A 114 12.60 -0.71 9.83
C VAL A 114 12.91 -0.74 8.34
N ALA A 115 12.36 0.23 7.62
CA ALA A 115 12.58 0.46 6.19
C ALA A 115 12.26 1.91 5.84
N ASP A 116 12.93 2.49 4.86
CA ASP A 116 12.67 3.89 4.49
C ASP A 116 11.27 4.09 3.89
N ALA A 117 10.82 3.14 3.07
CA ALA A 117 9.48 3.15 2.51
C ALA A 117 8.47 2.60 3.51
N HIS A 118 7.44 3.39 3.81
CA HIS A 118 6.31 2.96 4.65
C HIS A 118 5.73 1.61 4.23
N TYR A 119 5.49 1.44 2.92
CA TYR A 119 4.94 0.20 2.36
C TYR A 119 5.76 -1.05 2.73
N PHE A 120 7.10 -0.99 2.71
CA PHE A 120 7.93 -2.15 3.04
C PHE A 120 7.97 -2.46 4.55
N ARG A 121 7.79 -1.45 5.41
CA ARG A 121 7.66 -1.68 6.86
C ARG A 121 6.40 -2.45 7.19
N ASP A 122 5.27 -1.99 6.67
CA ASP A 122 3.98 -2.63 6.91
C ASP A 122 3.96 -4.05 6.37
N ARG A 123 4.42 -4.25 5.13
CA ARG A 123 4.44 -5.57 4.49
C ARG A 123 5.44 -6.51 5.16
N GLY A 124 6.62 -6.00 5.51
CA GLY A 124 7.62 -6.75 6.27
C GLY A 124 7.08 -7.20 7.63
N ALA A 125 6.40 -6.31 8.35
CA ALA A 125 5.77 -6.64 9.62
C ALA A 125 4.61 -7.63 9.48
N TYR A 126 3.76 -7.45 8.47
CA TYR A 126 2.66 -8.35 8.16
C TYR A 126 3.14 -9.78 7.92
N HIS A 127 4.21 -9.96 7.12
CA HIS A 127 4.77 -11.27 6.81
C HIS A 127 5.50 -11.94 7.99
N LEU A 128 5.76 -11.18 9.07
CA LEU A 128 6.34 -11.69 10.30
C LEU A 128 5.30 -12.12 11.34
N TYR A 129 4.01 -11.94 11.12
CA TYR A 129 3.04 -12.54 12.05
C TYR A 129 3.16 -14.08 12.05
N PRO A 130 3.06 -14.74 13.23
CA PRO A 130 2.58 -14.23 14.51
C PRO A 130 3.67 -13.79 15.51
N TYR A 131 4.86 -13.38 15.07
CA TYR A 131 5.84 -12.77 15.98
C TYR A 131 5.30 -11.49 16.64
N ASN A 132 5.94 -11.06 17.74
CA ASN A 132 5.61 -9.78 18.36
C ASN A 132 6.37 -8.67 17.63
N VAL A 133 5.75 -8.15 16.57
CA VAL A 133 6.39 -7.22 15.64
C VAL A 133 6.11 -5.76 16.02
N TYR A 134 7.17 -4.95 16.04
CA TYR A 134 7.13 -3.52 16.31
C TYR A 134 7.65 -2.73 15.11
N PHE A 135 6.89 -1.74 14.65
CA PHE A 135 7.29 -0.79 13.62
C PHE A 135 6.49 0.51 13.80
N ASP A 136 6.98 1.61 13.23
CA ASP A 136 6.28 2.89 13.22
C ASP A 136 5.52 3.07 11.89
N PRO A 137 4.18 3.03 11.91
CA PRO A 137 3.37 3.16 10.69
C PRO A 137 3.16 4.61 10.26
N TRP A 138 3.70 5.62 10.93
CA TRP A 138 3.47 7.02 10.53
C TRP A 138 4.75 7.74 10.15
N SER A 139 5.84 7.49 10.87
CA SER A 139 7.10 8.20 10.69
C SER A 139 8.22 7.23 10.38
N ASN A 140 9.20 7.63 9.55
CA ASN A 140 10.38 6.84 9.22
C ASN A 140 11.42 6.83 10.37
N SER A 141 11.00 6.31 11.51
CA SER A 141 11.78 6.28 12.75
C SER A 141 12.46 4.93 12.96
N MET A 142 13.62 4.99 13.61
CA MET A 142 14.26 3.83 14.21
C MET A 142 13.74 3.64 15.64
N PRO A 143 13.73 2.41 16.18
CA PRO A 143 13.45 2.22 17.58
C PRO A 143 14.46 3.02 18.43
N PRO A 144 14.00 3.72 19.48
CA PRO A 144 14.93 4.37 20.37
C PRO A 144 15.87 3.33 21.00
N PRO A 145 17.17 3.61 21.16
CA PRO A 145 18.14 2.64 21.71
C PRO A 145 17.69 1.98 23.02
N PHE A 146 17.01 2.72 23.90
CA PHE A 146 16.51 2.21 25.19
C PHE A 146 15.29 1.27 25.08
N ALA A 147 14.59 1.24 23.95
CA ALA A 147 13.42 0.36 23.75
C ALA A 147 13.80 -1.05 23.32
N VAL A 148 15.03 -1.19 22.82
CA VAL A 148 15.62 -2.44 22.35
C VAL A 148 16.37 -3.10 23.50
N ARG A 149 16.23 -4.42 23.65
CA ARG A 149 16.80 -5.21 24.75
C ARG A 149 17.61 -6.40 24.21
N PRO A 150 18.55 -6.92 25.00
CA PRO A 150 19.20 -8.20 24.69
C PRO A 150 18.20 -9.29 24.35
N GLY A 151 18.41 -9.99 23.23
CA GLY A 151 17.52 -11.03 22.71
C GLY A 151 16.41 -10.54 21.77
N ASP A 152 16.20 -9.22 21.63
CA ASP A 152 15.33 -8.68 20.59
C ASP A 152 15.98 -8.84 19.19
N TYR A 153 15.17 -8.79 18.15
CA TYR A 153 15.62 -8.85 16.76
C TYR A 153 15.30 -7.55 16.03
N LEU A 154 16.18 -7.13 15.13
CA LEU A 154 15.96 -5.98 14.26
C LEU A 154 16.11 -6.41 12.79
N VAL A 155 15.02 -6.25 12.05
CA VAL A 155 14.94 -6.45 10.60
C VAL A 155 15.08 -5.09 9.95
N VAL A 156 16.14 -4.95 9.17
CA VAL A 156 16.46 -3.73 8.42
C VAL A 156 16.26 -4.05 6.94
N TYR A 157 15.43 -3.28 6.25
CA TYR A 157 15.16 -3.48 4.82
C TYR A 157 15.18 -2.14 4.09
N ASP A 158 16.09 -1.93 3.14
CA ASP A 158 16.27 -0.66 2.40
C ASP A 158 16.23 0.59 3.30
N ARG A 159 16.88 0.51 4.47
CA ARG A 159 16.94 1.58 5.46
C ARG A 159 18.33 2.23 5.43
N ARG A 160 18.36 3.52 5.10
CA ARG A 160 19.58 4.33 5.20
C ARG A 160 19.89 4.70 6.65
N GLY A 161 21.13 5.12 6.89
CA GLY A 161 21.57 5.59 8.21
C GLY A 161 21.90 4.49 9.21
N VAL A 162 21.72 3.21 8.85
CA VAL A 162 22.13 2.06 9.67
C VAL A 162 23.56 1.67 9.31
N GLN A 163 24.42 1.57 10.31
CA GLN A 163 25.84 1.24 10.19
C GLN A 163 26.16 0.10 11.14
N TYR A 164 26.83 -0.93 10.63
CA TYR A 164 27.29 -2.06 11.41
C TYR A 164 28.80 -2.17 11.36
N ASP A 165 29.43 -2.33 12.52
CA ASP A 165 30.83 -2.70 12.68
C ASP A 165 30.94 -4.20 13.00
N PRO A 166 31.39 -5.04 12.05
CA PRO A 166 31.52 -6.48 12.26
C PRO A 166 32.61 -6.85 13.28
N SER A 167 33.64 -6.00 13.45
CA SER A 167 34.76 -6.30 14.33
C SER A 167 34.39 -6.16 15.80
N GLY A 168 33.62 -5.11 16.13
CA GLY A 168 33.08 -4.88 17.47
C GLY A 168 31.70 -5.50 17.71
N GLN A 169 31.05 -6.05 16.67
CA GLN A 169 29.65 -6.46 16.70
C GLN A 169 28.72 -5.35 17.20
N ARG A 170 28.88 -4.14 16.63
CA ARG A 170 28.14 -2.95 17.06
C ARG A 170 27.30 -2.39 15.94
N LEU A 171 26.04 -2.12 16.25
CA LEU A 171 25.08 -1.50 15.35
C LEU A 171 24.80 -0.06 15.80
N ARG A 172 24.75 0.88 14.86
CA ARG A 172 24.42 2.28 15.12
C ARG A 172 23.46 2.77 14.05
N TRP A 173 22.54 3.64 14.43
CA TRP A 173 21.65 4.31 13.50
C TRP A 173 21.40 5.76 13.90
N ASP A 174 21.14 6.63 12.94
CA ASP A 174 20.70 8.03 13.16
C ASP A 174 21.55 8.81 14.19
N GLY A 175 22.86 8.54 14.23
CA GLY A 175 23.80 9.18 15.16
C GLY A 175 23.70 8.72 16.61
N SER A 176 22.95 7.65 16.90
CA SER A 176 22.82 7.07 18.23
C SER A 176 24.17 6.57 18.79
N ALA A 177 24.20 6.32 20.10
CA ALA A 177 25.25 5.47 20.66
C ALA A 177 25.21 4.09 19.97
N PRO A 178 26.36 3.48 19.66
CA PRO A 178 26.41 2.10 19.18
C PRO A 178 25.81 1.14 20.22
N ILE A 179 25.12 0.11 19.74
CA ILE A 179 24.48 -0.94 20.54
C ILE A 179 25.07 -2.29 20.11
N ASP A 180 25.27 -3.18 21.07
CA ASP A 180 25.81 -4.51 20.81
C ASP A 180 24.77 -5.36 20.05
N ALA A 181 25.19 -5.89 18.90
CA ALA A 181 24.33 -6.60 17.98
C ALA A 181 25.11 -7.63 17.16
N GLU A 182 24.53 -8.81 17.02
CA GLU A 182 25.02 -9.87 16.15
C GLU A 182 24.31 -9.83 14.80
N LEU A 183 25.07 -9.74 13.71
CA LEU A 183 24.53 -9.91 12.36
C LEU A 183 24.21 -11.39 12.12
N LEU A 184 22.94 -11.72 11.89
CA LEU A 184 22.46 -13.08 11.64
C LEU A 184 22.22 -13.39 10.16
N LEU A 185 21.85 -12.36 9.39
CA LEU A 185 21.57 -12.47 7.96
C LEU A 185 21.90 -11.13 7.30
N VAL A 186 22.52 -11.19 6.12
CA VAL A 186 22.69 -10.04 5.23
C VAL A 186 22.19 -10.44 3.84
N ASP A 187 21.50 -9.50 3.20
CA ASP A 187 21.06 -9.57 1.82
C ASP A 187 21.24 -8.19 1.17
N THR A 188 21.00 -8.09 -0.13
CA THR A 188 21.14 -6.82 -0.86
C THR A 188 20.16 -5.78 -0.30
N GLY A 189 20.68 -4.75 0.38
CA GLY A 189 19.87 -3.70 0.99
C GLY A 189 19.18 -4.09 2.31
N ALA A 190 19.36 -5.33 2.80
CA ALA A 190 18.61 -5.83 3.95
C ALA A 190 19.48 -6.64 4.92
N ALA A 191 19.13 -6.64 6.20
CA ALA A 191 19.86 -7.37 7.24
C ALA A 191 18.96 -7.75 8.42
N LEU A 192 19.33 -8.83 9.10
CA LEU A 192 18.77 -9.24 10.38
C LEU A 192 19.85 -9.17 11.45
N PHE A 193 19.53 -8.50 12.55
CA PHE A 193 20.38 -8.42 13.72
C PHE A 193 19.68 -9.03 14.94
N ARG A 194 20.46 -9.61 15.84
CA ARG A 194 20.05 -9.97 17.18
C ARG A 194 20.76 -9.07 18.19
N MET A 195 20.00 -8.46 19.08
CA MET A 195 20.49 -7.52 20.08
C MET A 195 21.13 -8.29 21.24
N ARG A 196 22.23 -7.77 21.79
CA ARG A 196 23.00 -8.41 22.87
C ARG A 196 23.03 -7.59 24.14
#